data_AF-A0A4Y3UIH9-F1
#
_entry.id   AF-A0A4Y3UIH9-F1
#
_cell.length_a   1.000
_cell.length_b   1.000
_cell.length_c   1.000
_cell.angle_alpha   90.00
_cell.angle_beta   90.00
_cell.angle_gamma   90.00
#
_symmetry.space_group_name_H-M   'P 1'
#
loop_
_entity.id
_entity.type
_entity.pdbx_description
1 polymer ?
#
loop_
_entity_poly.entity_id
_entity_poly.type
_entity_poly.pdbx_seq_one_letter_code
_entity_poly.pdbx_strand_id
1 'polypeptide(L)'
;MLFSSSVALSIPSPPVSSFQLGPLTIHFYALCILAGIVAAAIMTNHRLTKRGAEPWVVIDICLLAVPLAIIGARIFHVVTHWGFYFEQGREWWNPFVRDAIWNVWDGGIAIFGALIGGAIGAWLGCKWTGIRFWTFADALAPGLLLAQAMGRFGNWFNQELYGLPTDLPWGLQIDYPNAAWPVGLPEGTLFHPTFLYEAIWNVLGVIFLLWADKRFTLQWGRLFALYLVWYSAGRIVWENIRIDPSEVFLGLRTNVWAAIIGVVVGLVIFFVQKRRHPGLEPSPYYPGREWTGGGDVQSQDTDAFVDVSAPPTSESTADSATSTVVSR
;
A
#
# COMPACT_ATOMS: atom_id res chain seq x y z
N MET A 1 34.12 13.40 41.95
CA MET A 1 32.94 12.57 42.26
C MET A 1 32.15 12.41 40.97
N LEU A 2 31.70 11.19 40.73
CA LEU A 2 31.33 10.63 39.44
C LEU A 2 30.24 11.45 38.72
N PHE A 3 30.52 11.80 37.47
CA PHE A 3 29.48 12.14 36.50
C PHE A 3 28.58 10.89 36.36
N SER A 4 27.39 10.92 36.94
CA SER A 4 26.33 9.97 36.58
C SER A 4 25.93 10.28 35.15
N SER A 5 26.59 9.64 34.19
CA SER A 5 26.08 9.47 32.84
C SER A 5 24.85 8.58 32.91
N SER A 6 23.69 9.13 33.28
CA SER A 6 22.41 8.51 32.95
C SER A 6 22.30 8.56 31.43
N VAL A 7 22.74 7.49 30.75
CA VAL A 7 22.35 7.25 29.36
C VAL A 7 20.83 7.34 29.36
N ALA A 8 20.28 8.34 28.67
CA ALA A 8 18.85 8.46 28.49
C ALA A 8 18.37 7.14 27.84
N LEU A 9 17.65 6.32 28.62
CA LEU A 9 17.11 5.04 28.15
C LEU A 9 15.93 5.25 27.18
N SER A 10 15.38 6.46 27.16
CA SER A 10 14.22 6.88 26.36
C SER A 10 14.57 7.10 24.89
N ILE A 11 13.58 6.88 24.03
CA ILE A 11 13.69 7.09 22.58
C ILE A 11 13.45 8.57 22.28
N PRO A 12 14.42 9.31 21.69
CA PRO A 12 14.21 10.69 21.31
C PRO A 12 13.30 10.80 20.08
N SER A 13 12.58 11.91 19.97
CA SER A 13 11.89 12.26 18.72
C SER A 13 12.77 13.09 17.81
N PRO A 14 12.61 13.00 16.47
CA PRO A 14 13.33 13.84 15.53
C PRO A 14 12.89 15.31 15.68
N PRO A 15 13.83 16.27 15.63
CA PRO A 15 13.52 17.70 15.78
C PRO A 15 12.88 18.30 14.51
N VAL A 16 12.88 17.57 13.40
CA VAL A 16 12.35 18.02 12.10
C VAL A 16 11.46 16.94 11.50
N SER A 17 10.30 17.37 10.98
CA SER A 17 9.31 16.51 10.32
C SER A 17 9.22 16.75 8.80
N SER A 18 9.91 17.77 8.29
CA SER A 18 9.93 18.13 6.87
C SER A 18 11.17 18.95 6.49
N PHE A 19 11.40 19.12 5.20
CA PHE A 19 12.35 20.07 4.65
C PHE A 19 11.76 20.77 3.42
N GLN A 20 12.24 21.98 3.13
CA GLN A 20 11.75 22.78 2.00
C GLN A 20 12.71 22.67 0.80
N LEU A 21 12.12 22.51 -0.39
CA LEU A 21 12.78 22.58 -1.68
C LEU A 21 12.10 23.67 -2.52
N GLY A 22 12.53 24.93 -2.34
CA GLY A 22 11.85 26.09 -2.94
C GLY A 22 10.42 26.24 -2.40
N PRO A 23 9.38 26.29 -3.26
CA PRO A 23 7.99 26.39 -2.82
C PRO A 23 7.41 25.07 -2.29
N LEU A 24 8.10 23.94 -2.47
CA LEU A 24 7.60 22.62 -2.10
C LEU A 24 8.11 22.22 -0.71
N THR A 25 7.20 21.86 0.19
CA THR A 25 7.54 21.24 1.48
C THR A 25 7.45 19.73 1.36
N ILE A 26 8.56 19.03 1.62
CA ILE A 26 8.61 17.57 1.60
C ILE A 26 8.59 17.07 3.03
N HIS A 27 7.55 16.32 3.37
CA HIS A 27 7.39 15.72 4.70
C HIS A 27 8.03 14.34 4.77
N PHE A 28 8.72 14.03 5.88
CA PHE A 28 9.36 12.72 6.06
C PHE A 28 8.35 11.57 6.09
N TYR A 29 7.13 11.79 6.62
CA TYR A 29 6.09 10.75 6.58
C TYR A 29 5.75 10.32 5.15
N ALA A 30 5.72 11.25 4.20
CA ALA A 30 5.43 10.95 2.80
C ALA A 30 6.56 10.12 2.18
N LEU A 31 7.82 10.42 2.53
CA LEU A 31 8.98 9.64 2.11
C LEU A 31 8.96 8.22 2.70
N CYS A 32 8.61 8.06 3.98
CA CYS A 32 8.46 6.77 4.63
C CYS A 32 7.37 5.92 3.96
N ILE A 33 6.20 6.52 3.65
CA ILE A 33 5.12 5.84 2.93
C ILE A 33 5.56 5.45 1.53
N LEU A 34 6.19 6.36 0.78
CA LEU A 34 6.66 6.08 -0.58
C LEU A 34 7.69 4.94 -0.60
N ALA A 35 8.65 4.97 0.32
CA ALA A 35 9.63 3.91 0.47
C ALA A 35 8.95 2.57 0.83
N GLY A 36 7.90 2.60 1.65
CA GLY A 36 7.04 1.45 1.95
C GLY A 36 6.35 0.88 0.71
N ILE A 37 5.76 1.74 -0.13
CA ILE A 37 5.11 1.36 -1.39
C ILE A 37 6.12 0.69 -2.33
N VAL A 38 7.31 1.29 -2.49
CA VAL A 38 8.39 0.73 -3.33
C VAL A 38 8.83 -0.64 -2.80
N ALA A 39 9.05 -0.77 -1.49
CA ALA A 39 9.42 -2.04 -0.87
C ALA A 39 8.34 -3.11 -1.06
N ALA A 40 7.06 -2.75 -0.92
CA ALA A 40 5.94 -3.64 -1.17
C ALA A 40 5.87 -4.07 -2.64
N ALA A 41 6.06 -3.15 -3.59
CA ALA A 41 6.05 -3.44 -5.01
C ALA A 41 7.19 -4.40 -5.40
N ILE A 42 8.41 -4.15 -4.92
CA ILE A 42 9.58 -5.02 -5.16
C ILE A 42 9.33 -6.42 -4.60
N MET A 43 8.84 -6.51 -3.36
CA MET A 43 8.55 -7.81 -2.72
C MET A 43 7.44 -8.56 -3.46
N THR A 44 6.37 -7.85 -3.85
CA THR A 44 5.25 -8.43 -4.59
C THR A 44 5.71 -8.93 -5.95
N ASN A 45 6.51 -8.13 -6.68
CA ASN A 45 7.10 -8.51 -7.96
C ASN A 45 7.92 -9.78 -7.84
N HIS A 46 8.87 -9.81 -6.89
CA HIS A 46 9.71 -10.99 -6.66
C HIS A 46 8.89 -12.25 -6.39
N ARG A 47 7.80 -12.13 -5.61
CA ARG A 47 6.91 -13.25 -5.29
C ARG A 47 6.06 -13.68 -6.49
N LEU A 48 5.57 -12.75 -7.31
CA LEU A 48 4.84 -13.05 -8.54
C LEU A 48 5.74 -13.71 -9.59
N THR A 49 6.92 -13.15 -9.86
CA THR A 49 7.87 -13.71 -10.84
C THR A 49 8.33 -15.10 -10.42
N LYS A 50 8.54 -15.35 -9.12
CA LYS A 50 8.84 -16.70 -8.61
C LYS A 50 7.71 -17.71 -8.85
N ARG A 51 6.46 -17.23 -9.00
CA ARG A 51 5.29 -18.03 -9.36
C ARG A 51 5.06 -18.11 -10.88
N GLY A 52 5.95 -17.54 -11.70
CA GLY A 52 5.87 -17.58 -13.17
C GLY A 52 5.10 -16.42 -13.81
N ALA A 53 4.79 -15.35 -13.05
CA ALA A 53 4.20 -14.15 -13.63
C ALA A 53 5.24 -13.25 -14.30
N GLU A 54 4.79 -12.46 -15.28
CA GLU A 54 5.59 -11.47 -15.99
C GLU A 54 6.33 -10.53 -15.01
N PRO A 55 7.63 -10.30 -15.18
CA PRO A 55 8.36 -9.33 -14.38
C PRO A 55 7.74 -7.93 -14.48
N TRP A 56 7.52 -7.30 -13.34
CA TRP A 56 7.01 -5.94 -13.18
C TRP A 56 5.55 -5.68 -13.59
N VAL A 57 4.77 -6.72 -13.89
CA VAL A 57 3.31 -6.64 -14.07
C VAL A 57 2.58 -6.04 -12.84
N VAL A 58 3.21 -6.05 -11.67
CA VAL A 58 2.72 -5.34 -10.48
C VAL A 58 2.55 -3.84 -10.73
N ILE A 59 3.39 -3.23 -11.57
CA ILE A 59 3.31 -1.81 -11.91
C ILE A 59 2.01 -1.54 -12.67
N ASP A 60 1.66 -2.38 -13.65
CA ASP A 60 0.41 -2.24 -14.42
C ASP A 60 -0.82 -2.33 -13.52
N ILE A 61 -0.79 -3.21 -12.51
CA ILE A 61 -1.85 -3.30 -11.51
C ILE A 61 -1.87 -2.04 -10.62
N CYS A 62 -0.70 -1.55 -10.19
CA CYS A 62 -0.58 -0.34 -9.38
C CYS A 62 -1.06 0.92 -10.11
N LEU A 63 -0.89 1.01 -11.44
CA LEU A 63 -1.38 2.12 -12.25
C LEU A 63 -2.90 2.29 -12.17
N LEU A 64 -3.65 1.22 -11.90
CA LEU A 64 -5.08 1.28 -11.62
C LEU A 64 -5.39 1.36 -10.12
N ALA A 65 -4.67 0.59 -9.29
CA ALA A 65 -4.93 0.52 -7.86
C ALA A 65 -4.68 1.84 -7.12
N VAL A 66 -3.59 2.55 -7.42
CA VAL A 66 -3.22 3.78 -6.70
C VAL A 66 -4.18 4.94 -7.00
N PRO A 67 -4.50 5.27 -8.27
CA PRO A 67 -5.47 6.34 -8.55
C PRO A 67 -6.85 6.04 -7.98
N LEU A 68 -7.33 4.79 -8.10
CA LEU A 68 -8.63 4.40 -7.54
C LEU A 68 -8.62 4.42 -6.01
N ALA A 69 -7.49 4.13 -5.35
CA ALA A 69 -7.36 4.32 -3.91
C ALA A 69 -7.51 5.80 -3.54
N ILE A 70 -6.84 6.72 -4.24
CA ILE A 70 -6.94 8.16 -3.96
C ILE A 70 -8.37 8.67 -4.18
N ILE A 71 -8.99 8.28 -5.30
CA ILE A 71 -10.37 8.63 -5.63
C ILE A 71 -11.33 8.09 -4.57
N GLY A 72 -11.22 6.80 -4.24
CA GLY A 72 -12.07 6.16 -3.22
C GLY A 72 -11.90 6.82 -1.85
N ALA A 73 -10.67 7.15 -1.46
CA ALA A 73 -10.38 7.82 -0.21
C ALA A 73 -11.03 9.20 -0.11
N ARG A 74 -11.02 9.94 -1.22
CA ARG A 74 -11.66 11.26 -1.28
C ARG A 74 -13.18 11.16 -1.25
N ILE A 75 -13.77 10.27 -2.04
CA ILE A 75 -15.22 10.03 -2.05
C ILE A 75 -15.70 9.67 -0.64
N PHE A 76 -15.02 8.73 0.03
CA PHE A 76 -15.40 8.30 1.36
C PHE A 76 -15.30 9.45 2.38
N HIS A 77 -14.23 10.25 2.33
CA HIS A 77 -14.06 11.41 3.21
C HIS A 77 -15.20 12.43 3.06
N VAL A 78 -15.57 12.74 1.81
CA VAL A 78 -16.64 13.70 1.50
C VAL A 78 -17.99 13.20 1.99
N VAL A 79 -18.26 11.90 1.81
CA VAL A 79 -19.50 11.27 2.29
C VAL A 79 -19.58 11.27 3.81
N THR A 80 -18.49 10.96 4.52
CA THR A 80 -18.51 10.95 6.00
C THR A 80 -18.53 12.34 6.62
N HIS A 81 -17.99 13.35 5.92
CA HIS A 81 -17.99 14.75 6.36
C HIS A 81 -18.99 15.59 5.57
N TRP A 82 -20.19 15.04 5.34
CA TRP A 82 -21.21 15.67 4.49
C TRP A 82 -21.52 17.12 4.88
N GLY A 83 -21.70 17.40 6.18
CA GLY A 83 -21.97 18.76 6.66
C GLY A 83 -20.87 19.76 6.29
N PHE A 84 -19.60 19.35 6.41
CA PHE A 84 -18.46 20.21 6.08
C PHE A 84 -18.44 20.64 4.61
N TYR A 85 -18.87 19.80 3.68
CA TYR A 85 -18.85 20.12 2.24
C TYR A 85 -20.15 20.77 1.75
N PHE A 86 -21.31 20.36 2.28
CA PHE A 86 -22.63 20.73 1.73
C PHE A 86 -23.41 21.75 2.58
N GLU A 87 -22.77 22.39 3.55
CA GLU A 87 -23.34 23.54 4.27
C GLU A 87 -23.66 24.73 3.35
N GLN A 88 -24.70 25.49 3.71
CA GLN A 88 -25.15 26.66 2.93
C GLN A 88 -24.02 27.70 2.81
N GLY A 89 -23.73 28.11 1.57
CA GLY A 89 -22.72 29.13 1.26
C GLY A 89 -21.33 28.58 0.90
N ARG A 90 -21.10 27.26 0.90
CA ARG A 90 -19.84 26.67 0.45
C ARG A 90 -19.81 26.40 -1.05
N GLU A 91 -18.70 26.75 -1.69
CA GLU A 91 -18.42 26.47 -3.11
C GLU A 91 -17.74 25.12 -3.30
N TRP A 92 -18.42 24.03 -2.93
CA TRP A 92 -17.88 22.67 -2.89
C TRP A 92 -17.33 22.14 -4.23
N TRP A 93 -17.74 22.72 -5.35
CA TRP A 93 -17.29 22.31 -6.70
C TRP A 93 -16.20 23.19 -7.31
N ASN A 94 -15.93 24.37 -6.75
CA ASN A 94 -15.01 25.33 -7.34
C ASN A 94 -13.55 24.94 -7.01
N PRO A 95 -12.73 24.48 -7.98
CA PRO A 95 -11.37 24.01 -7.70
C PRO A 95 -10.41 25.12 -7.26
N PHE A 96 -10.78 26.39 -7.42
CA PHE A 96 -9.99 27.55 -6.98
C PHE A 96 -10.24 27.92 -5.52
N VAL A 97 -11.23 27.30 -4.87
CA VAL A 97 -11.55 27.51 -3.47
C VAL A 97 -10.90 26.40 -2.65
N ARG A 98 -10.29 26.78 -1.52
CA ARG A 98 -9.77 25.80 -0.54
C ARG A 98 -10.92 24.92 -0.05
N ASP A 99 -10.63 23.64 0.19
CA ASP A 99 -11.60 22.65 0.67
C ASP A 99 -12.66 22.22 -0.36
N ALA A 100 -12.45 22.49 -1.65
CA ALA A 100 -13.28 21.92 -2.70
C ALA A 100 -13.17 20.38 -2.74
N ILE A 101 -14.21 19.70 -3.21
CA ILE A 101 -14.28 18.22 -3.23
C ILE A 101 -13.09 17.61 -4.00
N TRP A 102 -12.52 18.32 -4.97
CA TRP A 102 -11.42 17.84 -5.80
C TRP A 102 -10.04 18.01 -5.18
N ASN A 103 -9.90 18.91 -4.21
CA ASN A 103 -8.61 19.31 -3.67
C ASN A 103 -8.08 18.25 -2.69
N VAL A 104 -7.47 17.20 -3.22
CA VAL A 104 -6.82 16.15 -2.43
C VAL A 104 -5.55 16.64 -1.74
N TRP A 105 -4.97 17.75 -2.21
CA TRP A 105 -3.79 18.40 -1.61
C TRP A 105 -4.10 19.24 -0.37
N ASP A 106 -5.37 19.62 -0.16
CA ASP A 106 -5.82 20.30 1.06
C ASP A 106 -5.98 19.32 2.26
N GLY A 107 -5.68 18.03 2.04
CA GLY A 107 -5.95 16.95 2.99
C GLY A 107 -7.34 16.33 2.79
N GLY A 108 -7.89 15.70 3.82
CA GLY A 108 -9.22 15.08 3.77
C GLY A 108 -9.28 13.80 2.94
N ILE A 109 -8.51 12.79 3.38
CA ILE A 109 -8.42 11.47 2.77
C ILE A 109 -8.83 10.44 3.82
N ALA A 110 -9.83 9.62 3.52
CA ALA A 110 -10.30 8.59 4.44
C ALA A 110 -9.70 7.22 4.09
N ILE A 111 -9.04 6.60 5.07
CA ILE A 111 -8.34 5.31 4.88
C ILE A 111 -9.26 4.19 4.39
N PHE A 112 -10.50 4.11 4.87
CA PHE A 112 -11.46 3.10 4.42
C PHE A 112 -11.80 3.24 2.94
N GLY A 113 -11.95 4.47 2.45
CA GLY A 113 -12.12 4.73 1.03
C GLY A 113 -10.89 4.34 0.21
N ALA A 114 -9.69 4.58 0.74
CA ALA A 114 -8.44 4.17 0.08
C ALA A 114 -8.36 2.64 -0.05
N LEU A 115 -8.73 1.90 1.00
CA LEU A 115 -8.73 0.44 1.00
C LEU A 115 -9.75 -0.13 0.01
N ILE A 116 -10.97 0.42 -0.04
CA ILE A 116 -12.01 -0.02 -0.99
C ILE A 116 -11.60 0.30 -2.42
N GLY A 117 -11.22 1.55 -2.69
CA GLY A 117 -10.80 1.99 -4.02
C GLY A 117 -9.56 1.24 -4.52
N GLY A 118 -8.58 1.03 -3.65
CA GLY A 118 -7.38 0.25 -3.94
C GLY A 118 -7.67 -1.23 -4.21
N ALA A 119 -8.58 -1.85 -3.45
CA ALA A 119 -8.99 -3.24 -3.69
C ALA A 119 -9.73 -3.39 -5.03
N ILE A 120 -10.63 -2.45 -5.37
CA ILE A 120 -11.32 -2.42 -6.67
C ILE A 120 -10.30 -2.24 -7.80
N GLY A 121 -9.37 -1.29 -7.66
CA GLY A 121 -8.34 -1.05 -8.68
C GLY A 121 -7.37 -2.21 -8.84
N ALA A 122 -6.99 -2.88 -7.75
CA ALA A 122 -6.21 -4.12 -7.82
C ALA A 122 -6.97 -5.25 -8.53
N TRP A 123 -8.27 -5.40 -8.25
CA TRP A 123 -9.12 -6.39 -8.93
C TRP A 123 -9.25 -6.11 -10.43
N LEU A 124 -9.50 -4.85 -10.82
CA LEU A 124 -9.55 -4.44 -12.22
C LEU A 124 -8.19 -4.60 -12.91
N GLY A 125 -7.11 -4.21 -12.25
CA GLY A 125 -5.74 -4.40 -12.74
C GLY A 125 -5.40 -5.86 -12.98
N CYS A 126 -5.73 -6.74 -12.02
CA CYS A 126 -5.57 -8.20 -12.20
C CYS A 126 -6.39 -8.71 -13.40
N LYS A 127 -7.63 -8.23 -13.56
CA LYS A 127 -8.47 -8.59 -14.71
C LYS A 127 -7.85 -8.11 -16.03
N TRP A 128 -7.28 -6.90 -16.04
CA TRP A 128 -6.65 -6.31 -17.22
C TRP A 128 -5.34 -7.01 -17.61
N THR A 129 -4.51 -7.41 -16.66
CA THR A 129 -3.27 -8.16 -16.91
C THR A 129 -3.50 -9.66 -17.09
N GLY A 130 -4.67 -10.17 -16.71
CA GLY A 130 -4.99 -11.61 -16.75
C GLY A 130 -4.49 -12.40 -15.54
N ILE A 131 -3.86 -11.74 -14.55
CA ILE A 131 -3.44 -12.36 -13.30
C ILE A 131 -4.67 -12.70 -12.45
N ARG A 132 -4.64 -13.87 -11.81
CA ARG A 132 -5.65 -14.23 -10.82
C ARG A 132 -5.50 -13.33 -9.60
N PHE A 133 -6.60 -12.66 -9.22
CA PHE A 133 -6.63 -11.73 -8.09
C PHE A 133 -6.06 -12.33 -6.81
N TRP A 134 -6.37 -13.59 -6.51
CA TRP A 134 -5.89 -14.26 -5.30
C TRP A 134 -4.38 -14.54 -5.31
N THR A 135 -3.78 -14.80 -6.48
CA THR A 135 -2.33 -14.91 -6.61
C THR A 135 -1.67 -13.59 -6.29
N PHE A 136 -2.23 -12.49 -6.83
CA PHE A 136 -1.75 -11.15 -6.57
C PHE A 136 -1.89 -10.78 -5.10
N ALA A 137 -3.06 -11.03 -4.50
CA ALA A 137 -3.32 -10.74 -3.08
C ALA A 137 -2.36 -11.52 -2.15
N ASP A 138 -2.12 -12.81 -2.41
CA ASP A 138 -1.14 -13.60 -1.64
C ASP A 138 0.29 -13.11 -1.85
N ALA A 139 0.66 -12.69 -3.06
CA ALA A 139 1.98 -12.12 -3.32
C ALA A 139 2.17 -10.78 -2.59
N LEU A 140 1.13 -9.95 -2.57
CA LEU A 140 1.10 -8.61 -1.99
C LEU A 140 1.07 -8.60 -0.45
N ALA A 141 0.45 -9.60 0.17
CA ALA A 141 0.17 -9.62 1.61
C ALA A 141 1.39 -9.33 2.53
N PRO A 142 2.56 -9.97 2.36
CA PRO A 142 3.74 -9.59 3.15
C PRO A 142 4.24 -8.18 2.84
N GLY A 143 4.13 -7.72 1.58
CA GLY A 143 4.48 -6.36 1.18
C GLY A 143 3.64 -5.30 1.89
N LEU A 144 2.35 -5.57 2.14
CA LEU A 144 1.47 -4.65 2.87
C LEU A 144 1.96 -4.41 4.31
N LEU A 145 2.33 -5.47 5.04
CA LEU A 145 2.89 -5.32 6.38
C LEU A 145 4.21 -4.56 6.37
N LEU A 146 5.06 -4.82 5.37
CA LEU A 146 6.33 -4.10 5.24
C LEU A 146 6.10 -2.61 4.99
N ALA A 147 5.19 -2.26 4.09
CA ALA A 147 4.80 -0.88 3.85
C ALA A 147 4.22 -0.22 5.10
N GLN A 148 3.39 -0.94 5.87
CA GLN A 148 2.84 -0.46 7.13
C GLN A 148 3.94 -0.22 8.17
N ALA A 149 4.92 -1.12 8.30
CA ALA A 149 6.06 -0.94 9.19
C ALA A 149 6.85 0.32 8.85
N MET A 150 7.14 0.54 7.56
CA MET A 150 7.84 1.74 7.11
C MET A 150 7.02 3.01 7.33
N GLY A 151 5.72 2.97 7.10
CA GLY A 151 4.80 4.09 7.36
C GLY A 151 4.78 4.53 8.83
N ARG A 152 5.00 3.62 9.79
CA ARG A 152 5.04 3.97 11.22
C ARG A 152 6.20 4.90 11.58
N PHE A 153 7.33 4.82 10.88
CA PHE A 153 8.39 5.80 11.07
C PHE A 153 7.96 7.22 10.68
N GLY A 154 6.98 7.37 9.79
CA GLY A 154 6.36 8.66 9.51
C GLY A 154 5.69 9.27 10.74
N ASN A 155 5.01 8.45 11.56
CA ASN A 155 4.40 8.93 12.81
C ASN A 155 5.45 9.33 13.85
N TRP A 156 6.61 8.67 13.86
CA TRP A 156 7.74 9.05 14.70
C TRP A 156 8.33 10.41 14.30
N PHE A 157 8.54 10.66 13.00
CA PHE A 157 8.97 11.97 12.51
C PHE A 157 7.95 13.08 12.77
N ASN A 158 6.65 12.77 12.65
CA ASN A 158 5.57 13.71 12.92
C ASN A 158 5.26 13.87 14.42
N GLN A 159 5.85 13.05 15.28
CA GLN A 159 5.58 13.01 16.72
C GLN A 159 4.08 12.90 17.03
N GLU A 160 3.41 11.92 16.42
CA GLU A 160 1.96 11.70 16.51
C GLU A 160 1.63 10.22 16.74
N LEU A 161 0.37 9.94 17.11
CA LEU A 161 -0.18 8.59 17.26
C LEU A 161 0.54 7.71 18.30
N TYR A 162 1.16 8.33 19.31
CA TYR A 162 1.85 7.65 20.41
C TYR A 162 0.88 7.07 21.45
N GLY A 163 1.40 6.29 22.39
CA GLY A 163 0.59 5.60 23.39
C GLY A 163 0.34 6.40 24.66
N LEU A 164 -0.21 5.73 25.67
CA LEU A 164 -0.40 6.26 27.01
C LEU A 164 0.95 6.65 27.68
N PRO A 165 0.92 7.52 28.71
CA PRO A 165 2.10 7.85 29.51
C PRO A 165 2.74 6.59 30.10
N THR A 166 4.08 6.59 30.18
CA THR A 166 4.83 5.43 30.64
C THR A 166 6.10 5.84 31.38
N ASP A 167 6.46 5.08 32.42
CA ASP A 167 7.74 5.22 33.13
C ASP A 167 8.77 4.19 32.66
N LEU A 168 8.46 3.44 31.59
CA LEU A 168 9.34 2.42 31.06
C LEU A 168 10.61 3.05 30.48
N PRO A 169 11.76 2.34 30.57
CA PRO A 169 13.02 2.91 30.15
C PRO A 169 13.03 3.30 28.67
N TRP A 170 12.36 2.54 27.80
CA TRP A 170 12.23 2.85 26.36
C TRP A 170 11.08 3.81 26.01
N GLY A 171 10.62 4.63 26.96
CA GLY A 171 9.58 5.63 26.71
C GLY A 171 9.97 6.60 25.58
N LEU A 172 9.00 6.98 24.76
CA LEU A 172 9.14 7.94 23.68
C LEU A 172 9.06 9.37 24.23
N GLN A 173 10.07 10.16 23.93
CA GLN A 173 10.03 11.61 24.14
C GLN A 173 9.22 12.25 23.03
N ILE A 174 8.35 13.19 23.38
CA ILE A 174 7.62 14.03 22.45
C ILE A 174 7.98 15.48 22.80
N ASP A 175 8.20 16.32 21.80
CA ASP A 175 8.55 17.72 22.04
C ASP A 175 7.33 18.46 22.61
N TYR A 176 7.57 19.43 23.50
CA TYR A 176 6.53 20.28 24.06
C TYR A 176 6.76 21.74 23.65
N PRO A 177 5.70 22.48 23.26
CA PRO A 177 4.33 22.03 23.06
C PRO A 177 4.14 21.27 21.73
N ASN A 178 3.24 20.29 21.70
CA ASN A 178 2.85 19.54 20.50
C ASN A 178 1.32 19.47 20.37
N ALA A 179 0.79 19.58 19.15
CA ALA A 179 -0.65 19.60 18.90
C ALA A 179 -1.37 18.29 19.28
N ALA A 180 -0.67 17.16 19.23
CA ALA A 180 -1.17 15.85 19.67
C ALA A 180 -1.02 15.64 21.19
N TRP A 181 -0.41 16.59 21.91
CA TRP A 181 -0.16 16.47 23.35
C TRP A 181 -1.46 16.52 24.16
N PRO A 182 -1.76 15.51 25.00
CA PRO A 182 -2.97 15.49 25.81
C PRO A 182 -2.98 16.64 26.84
N VAL A 183 -4.10 17.36 26.91
CA VAL A 183 -4.29 18.45 27.86
C VAL A 183 -4.17 17.94 29.31
N GLY A 184 -3.36 18.61 30.12
CA GLY A 184 -3.20 18.32 31.55
C GLY A 184 -2.01 17.42 31.92
N LEU A 185 -1.21 16.97 30.96
CA LEU A 185 0.03 16.23 31.24
C LEU A 185 1.25 17.17 31.35
N PRO A 186 2.17 16.93 32.30
CA PRO A 186 3.35 17.78 32.49
C PRO A 186 4.37 17.61 31.37
N GLU A 187 5.12 18.67 31.07
CA GLU A 187 6.27 18.62 30.17
C GLU A 187 7.28 17.55 30.63
N GLY A 188 7.90 16.83 29.68
CA GLY A 188 8.82 15.74 29.96
C GLY A 188 8.15 14.38 30.22
N THR A 189 6.82 14.29 30.15
CA THR A 189 6.11 13.00 30.16
C THR A 189 6.58 12.12 29.01
N LEU A 190 6.94 10.87 29.31
CA LEU A 190 7.28 9.86 28.30
C LEU A 190 6.03 9.07 27.91
N PHE A 191 5.96 8.63 26.66
CA PHE A 191 4.83 7.88 26.13
C PHE A 191 5.25 6.52 25.61
N HIS A 192 4.31 5.56 25.53
CA HIS A 192 4.60 4.31 24.84
C HIS A 192 4.93 4.55 23.34
N PRO A 193 6.08 4.08 22.82
CA PRO A 193 6.43 4.18 21.39
C PRO A 193 5.60 3.22 20.53
N THR A 194 4.31 3.51 20.35
CA THR A 194 3.40 2.71 19.52
C THR A 194 3.90 2.55 18.10
N PHE A 195 4.54 3.57 17.51
CA PHE A 195 5.14 3.46 16.18
C PHE A 195 6.13 2.28 16.09
N LEU A 196 6.96 2.09 17.14
CA LEU A 196 7.96 1.05 17.20
C LEU A 196 7.32 -0.30 17.46
N TYR A 197 6.34 -0.36 18.38
CA TYR A 197 5.59 -1.59 18.65
C TYR A 197 4.87 -2.09 17.39
N GLU A 198 4.19 -1.19 16.67
CA GLU A 198 3.51 -1.49 15.42
C GLU A 198 4.51 -1.87 14.31
N ALA A 199 5.65 -1.18 14.19
CA ALA A 199 6.69 -1.54 13.23
C ALA A 199 7.24 -2.94 13.48
N ILE A 200 7.56 -3.28 14.74
CA ILE A 200 8.01 -4.62 15.14
C ILE A 200 6.95 -5.67 14.84
N TRP A 201 5.69 -5.43 15.22
CA TRP A 201 4.58 -6.35 14.95
C TRP A 201 4.40 -6.63 13.46
N ASN A 202 4.52 -5.59 12.63
CA ASN A 202 4.42 -5.72 11.19
C ASN A 202 5.59 -6.51 10.62
N VAL A 203 6.83 -6.24 11.04
CA VAL A 203 8.02 -7.01 10.61
C VAL A 203 7.93 -8.48 11.04
N LEU A 204 7.51 -8.75 12.28
CA LEU A 204 7.24 -10.11 12.75
C LEU A 204 6.16 -10.78 11.91
N GLY A 205 5.13 -10.03 11.51
CA GLY A 205 4.10 -10.50 10.60
C GLY A 205 4.64 -10.83 9.21
N VAL A 206 5.54 -10.03 8.64
CA VAL A 206 6.22 -10.35 7.38
C VAL A 206 6.95 -11.69 7.51
N ILE A 207 7.75 -11.85 8.56
CA ILE A 207 8.51 -13.08 8.82
C ILE A 207 7.55 -14.28 8.97
N PHE A 208 6.49 -14.11 9.76
CA PHE A 208 5.46 -15.12 9.98
C PHE A 208 4.76 -15.53 8.68
N LEU A 209 4.33 -14.58 7.86
CA LEU A 209 3.65 -14.86 6.60
C LEU A 209 4.58 -15.57 5.61
N LEU A 210 5.83 -15.13 5.48
CA LEU A 210 6.81 -15.78 4.60
C LEU A 210 7.13 -17.21 5.06
N TRP A 211 7.24 -17.42 6.37
CA TRP A 211 7.41 -18.75 6.96
C TRP A 211 6.17 -19.63 6.70
N ALA A 212 4.97 -19.12 6.97
CA ALA A 212 3.72 -19.86 6.81
C ALA A 212 3.46 -20.23 5.34
N ASP A 213 3.72 -19.30 4.42
CA ASP A 213 3.64 -19.53 2.97
C ASP A 213 4.56 -20.68 2.54
N LYS A 214 5.81 -20.67 2.99
CA LYS A 214 6.78 -21.74 2.69
C LYS A 214 6.40 -23.07 3.34
N ARG A 215 5.88 -23.05 4.57
CA ARG A 215 5.59 -24.26 5.35
C ARG A 215 4.30 -24.97 4.94
N PHE A 216 3.29 -24.20 4.52
CA PHE A 216 1.93 -24.69 4.25
C PHE A 216 1.47 -24.46 2.81
N THR A 217 2.31 -23.91 1.93
CA THR A 217 2.02 -23.63 0.52
C THR A 217 0.70 -22.88 0.37
N LEU A 218 0.65 -21.67 0.93
CA LEU A 218 -0.58 -20.89 1.02
C LEU A 218 -0.88 -20.19 -0.31
N GLN A 219 -1.93 -20.68 -0.97
CA GLN A 219 -2.41 -20.21 -2.27
C GLN A 219 -3.91 -19.90 -2.21
N TRP A 220 -4.45 -19.35 -3.31
CA TRP A 220 -5.87 -19.02 -3.45
C TRP A 220 -6.37 -18.00 -2.41
N GLY A 221 -5.54 -17.04 -2.00
CA GLY A 221 -5.94 -15.98 -1.07
C GLY A 221 -5.78 -16.38 0.40
N ARG A 222 -5.27 -17.58 0.69
CA ARG A 222 -5.09 -18.06 2.06
C ARG A 222 -3.99 -17.30 2.80
N LEU A 223 -2.97 -16.83 2.10
CA LEU A 223 -1.92 -16.03 2.73
C LEU A 223 -2.42 -14.61 3.01
N PHE A 224 -3.18 -14.03 2.08
CA PHE A 224 -3.87 -12.76 2.28
C PHE A 224 -4.86 -12.82 3.45
N ALA A 225 -5.58 -13.93 3.60
CA ALA A 225 -6.45 -14.16 4.74
C ALA A 225 -5.69 -14.18 6.07
N LEU A 226 -4.53 -14.84 6.15
CA LEU A 226 -3.67 -14.80 7.35
C LEU A 226 -3.16 -13.38 7.63
N TYR A 227 -2.82 -12.61 6.60
CA TYR A 227 -2.47 -11.21 6.74
C TYR A 227 -3.60 -10.41 7.40
N LEU A 228 -4.84 -10.55 6.94
CA LEU A 228 -5.99 -9.84 7.52
C LEU A 228 -6.16 -10.16 9.01
N VAL A 229 -6.04 -11.44 9.38
CA VAL A 229 -6.14 -11.87 10.78
C VAL A 229 -4.97 -11.31 11.60
N TRP A 230 -3.73 -11.41 11.10
CA TRP A 230 -2.54 -10.92 11.79
C TRP A 230 -2.58 -9.41 12.04
N TYR A 231 -2.86 -8.65 11.00
CA TYR A 231 -2.95 -7.19 11.08
C TYR A 231 -4.05 -6.76 12.06
N SER A 232 -5.22 -7.41 11.96
CA SER A 232 -6.35 -7.10 12.82
C SER A 232 -6.09 -7.45 14.29
N ALA A 233 -5.41 -8.57 14.56
CA ALA A 233 -5.02 -8.95 15.92
C ALA A 233 -4.10 -7.87 16.54
N GLY A 234 -3.10 -7.39 15.79
CA GLY A 234 -2.28 -6.26 16.22
C GLY A 234 -3.11 -5.01 16.46
N ARG A 235 -4.00 -4.66 15.51
CA ARG A 235 -4.82 -3.45 15.60
C ARG A 235 -5.68 -3.41 16.86
N ILE A 236 -6.23 -4.55 17.30
CA ILE A 236 -6.98 -4.65 18.56
C ILE A 236 -6.09 -4.30 19.76
N VAL A 237 -4.84 -4.79 19.80
CA VAL A 237 -3.92 -4.51 20.91
C VAL A 237 -3.48 -3.05 20.91
N TRP A 238 -3.00 -2.53 19.78
CA TRP A 238 -2.41 -1.20 19.70
C TRP A 238 -3.43 -0.09 19.91
N GLU A 239 -4.67 -0.27 19.45
CA GLU A 239 -5.73 0.72 19.62
C GLU A 239 -6.10 0.94 21.09
N ASN A 240 -5.88 -0.05 21.96
CA ASN A 240 -6.10 0.10 23.41
C ASN A 240 -4.95 0.82 24.12
N ILE A 241 -3.76 0.86 23.53
CA ILE A 241 -2.58 1.54 24.08
C ILE A 241 -2.51 3.01 23.61
N ARG A 242 -3.20 3.35 22.51
CA ARG A 242 -3.16 4.69 21.92
C ARG A 242 -3.94 5.72 22.74
N ILE A 243 -3.34 6.89 22.89
CA ILE A 243 -3.92 8.00 23.64
C ILE A 243 -4.91 8.84 22.82
N ASP A 244 -4.83 8.77 21.49
CA ASP A 244 -5.63 9.60 20.60
C ASP A 244 -7.13 9.43 20.86
N PRO A 245 -7.93 10.51 20.80
CA PRO A 245 -9.38 10.42 20.84
C PRO A 245 -9.88 9.63 19.62
N SER A 246 -10.78 8.68 19.85
CA SER A 246 -11.38 7.87 18.79
C SER A 246 -12.87 7.71 19.05
N GLU A 247 -13.65 7.72 17.98
CA GLU A 247 -15.09 7.47 18.04
C GLU A 247 -15.38 6.11 18.67
N VAL A 248 -16.15 6.11 19.76
CA VAL A 248 -16.54 4.92 20.50
C VAL A 248 -17.97 4.55 20.13
N PHE A 249 -18.13 3.34 19.58
CA PHE A 249 -19.42 2.77 19.25
C PHE A 249 -19.63 1.48 20.05
N LEU A 250 -20.73 1.39 20.79
CA LEU A 250 -21.05 0.25 21.66
C LEU A 250 -19.91 -0.12 22.64
N GLY A 251 -19.23 0.89 23.19
CA GLY A 251 -18.14 0.71 24.17
C GLY A 251 -16.79 0.30 23.56
N LEU A 252 -16.68 0.17 22.24
CA LEU A 252 -15.43 -0.10 21.53
C LEU A 252 -15.09 1.01 20.54
N ARG A 253 -13.80 1.31 20.38
CA ARG A 253 -13.33 2.26 19.36
C ARG A 253 -13.65 1.73 17.96
N THR A 254 -13.99 2.61 17.02
CA THR A 254 -14.35 2.26 15.64
C THR A 254 -13.26 1.43 14.94
N ASN A 255 -12.00 1.70 15.25
CA ASN A 255 -10.85 0.95 14.73
C ASN A 255 -10.80 -0.51 15.23
N VAL A 256 -11.31 -0.78 16.44
CA VAL A 256 -11.44 -2.15 16.98
C VAL A 256 -12.54 -2.89 16.23
N TRP A 257 -13.66 -2.24 15.93
CA TRP A 257 -14.70 -2.83 15.07
C TRP A 257 -14.18 -3.20 13.69
N ALA A 258 -13.42 -2.30 13.05
CA ALA A 258 -12.79 -2.59 11.77
C ALA A 258 -11.84 -3.79 11.85
N ALA A 259 -11.09 -3.92 12.94
CA ALA A 259 -10.23 -5.08 13.17
C ALA A 259 -11.03 -6.37 13.39
N ILE A 260 -12.12 -6.35 14.16
CA ILE A 260 -13.00 -7.51 14.33
C ILE A 260 -13.56 -7.97 12.97
N ILE A 261 -14.04 -7.03 12.14
CA ILE A 261 -14.50 -7.33 10.78
C ILE A 261 -13.36 -7.91 9.95
N GLY A 262 -12.15 -7.35 10.04
CA GLY A 262 -10.96 -7.87 9.36
C GLY A 262 -10.62 -9.32 9.74
N VAL A 263 -10.71 -9.68 11.03
CA VAL A 263 -10.55 -11.07 11.48
C VAL A 263 -11.62 -11.97 10.87
N VAL A 264 -12.89 -11.58 10.94
CA VAL A 264 -14.02 -12.37 10.42
C VAL A 264 -13.85 -12.60 8.91
N VAL A 265 -13.59 -11.53 8.15
CA VAL A 265 -13.38 -11.61 6.70
C VAL A 265 -12.17 -12.49 6.38
N GLY A 266 -11.06 -12.34 7.11
CA GLY A 266 -9.88 -13.19 6.95
C GLY A 266 -10.20 -14.67 7.17
N LEU A 267 -10.88 -15.01 8.26
CA LEU A 267 -11.29 -16.40 8.54
C LEU A 267 -12.23 -16.96 7.46
N VAL A 268 -13.22 -16.17 7.04
CA VAL A 268 -14.16 -16.57 5.97
C VAL A 268 -13.40 -16.85 4.68
N ILE A 269 -12.52 -15.96 4.24
CA ILE A 269 -11.68 -16.18 3.04
C ILE A 269 -10.85 -17.45 3.22
N PHE A 270 -10.19 -17.63 4.36
CA PHE A 270 -9.34 -18.79 4.60
C PHE A 270 -10.10 -20.12 4.46
N PHE A 271 -11.25 -20.25 5.15
CA PHE A 271 -12.02 -21.49 5.15
C PHE A 271 -12.76 -21.74 3.84
N VAL A 272 -13.31 -20.70 3.20
CA VAL A 272 -13.96 -20.82 1.89
C VAL A 272 -12.96 -21.24 0.83
N GLN A 273 -11.78 -20.62 0.79
CA GLN A 273 -10.76 -20.92 -0.21
C GLN A 273 -10.12 -22.28 0.01
N LYS A 274 -9.93 -22.69 1.28
CA LYS A 274 -9.49 -24.05 1.61
C LYS A 274 -10.48 -25.11 1.13
N ARG A 275 -11.79 -24.85 1.22
CA ARG A 275 -12.83 -25.79 0.74
C ARG A 275 -12.99 -25.80 -0.77
N ARG A 276 -12.93 -24.64 -1.42
CA ARG A 276 -13.11 -24.51 -2.88
C ARG A 276 -11.89 -24.97 -3.68
N HIS A 277 -10.69 -24.85 -3.12
CA HIS A 277 -9.44 -25.12 -3.82
C HIS A 277 -8.55 -26.11 -3.03
N PRO A 278 -8.87 -27.42 -3.07
CA PRO A 278 -8.08 -28.44 -2.38
C PRO A 278 -6.70 -28.67 -3.01
N GLY A 279 -6.55 -28.36 -4.30
CA GLY A 279 -5.29 -28.50 -5.04
C GLY A 279 -4.43 -27.25 -5.06
N LEU A 280 -3.24 -27.40 -5.64
CA LEU A 280 -2.34 -26.28 -5.94
C LEU A 280 -2.92 -25.40 -7.06
N GLU A 281 -2.58 -24.13 -7.01
CA GLU A 281 -2.82 -23.20 -8.09
C GLU A 281 -2.03 -23.60 -9.35
N PRO A 282 -2.70 -23.78 -10.51
CA PRO A 282 -2.04 -24.26 -11.72
C PRO A 282 -1.11 -23.22 -12.36
N SER A 283 -1.48 -21.94 -12.29
CA SER A 283 -0.76 -20.83 -12.92
C SER A 283 -1.12 -19.51 -12.22
N PRO A 284 -0.29 -18.46 -12.28
CA PRO A 284 -0.68 -17.13 -11.84
C PRO A 284 -1.72 -16.45 -12.77
N TYR A 285 -1.89 -16.94 -14.00
CA TYR A 285 -2.78 -16.34 -15.02
C TYR A 285 -4.03 -17.17 -15.32
N TYR A 286 -5.13 -16.51 -15.68
CA TYR A 286 -6.27 -17.22 -16.27
C TYR A 286 -5.89 -17.94 -17.58
N PRO A 287 -6.55 -19.05 -17.93
CA PRO A 287 -6.23 -19.81 -19.15
C PRO A 287 -6.28 -18.92 -20.39
N GLY A 288 -5.26 -19.00 -21.25
CA GLY A 288 -5.14 -18.17 -22.46
C GLY A 288 -4.64 -16.74 -22.24
N ARG A 289 -4.30 -16.38 -21.00
CA ARG A 289 -3.72 -15.07 -20.64
C ARG A 289 -2.31 -15.22 -20.06
N GLU A 290 -1.68 -16.37 -20.29
CA GLU A 290 -0.37 -16.69 -19.75
C GLU A 290 0.70 -15.83 -20.43
N TRP A 291 1.67 -15.38 -19.64
CA TRP A 291 2.84 -14.72 -20.17
C TRP A 291 3.71 -15.75 -20.90
N THR A 292 3.99 -15.52 -22.18
CA THR A 292 4.74 -16.47 -23.02
C THR A 292 6.25 -16.35 -22.87
N GLY A 293 6.75 -15.54 -21.94
CA GLY A 293 8.13 -15.06 -22.00
C GLY A 293 8.28 -14.09 -23.17
N GLY A 294 8.97 -12.97 -22.99
CA GLY A 294 9.16 -12.02 -24.09
C GLY A 294 9.76 -12.74 -25.31
N GLY A 295 9.00 -12.78 -26.41
CA GLY A 295 9.65 -12.75 -27.71
C GLY A 295 10.49 -11.49 -27.73
N ASP A 296 11.72 -11.61 -28.20
CA ASP A 296 12.60 -10.47 -28.41
C ASP A 296 11.77 -9.34 -28.99
N VAL A 297 11.77 -8.19 -28.31
CA VAL A 297 11.32 -6.96 -28.93
C VAL A 297 12.25 -6.80 -30.12
N GLN A 298 11.84 -7.23 -31.31
CA GLN A 298 12.58 -6.99 -32.52
C GLN A 298 12.52 -5.49 -32.77
N SER A 299 13.44 -4.76 -32.15
CA SER A 299 13.80 -3.40 -32.56
C SER A 299 14.62 -3.41 -33.86
N GLN A 300 14.53 -4.48 -34.67
CA GLN A 300 15.28 -4.63 -35.90
C GLN A 300 14.69 -3.84 -37.07
N ASP A 301 13.54 -3.20 -36.92
CA ASP A 301 13.08 -2.16 -37.85
C ASP A 301 13.39 -0.77 -37.28
N THR A 302 14.68 -0.45 -37.16
CA THR A 302 15.12 0.95 -36.98
C THR A 302 15.17 1.68 -38.33
N ASP A 303 15.05 0.95 -39.44
CA ASP A 303 15.11 1.51 -40.80
C ASP A 303 13.73 1.91 -41.35
N ALA A 304 12.64 1.60 -40.64
CA ALA A 304 11.30 2.09 -40.97
C ALA A 304 11.06 3.53 -40.48
N PHE A 305 12.03 4.43 -40.68
CA PHE A 305 11.77 5.86 -40.63
C PHE A 305 11.07 6.25 -41.93
N VAL A 306 9.73 6.25 -41.93
CA VAL A 306 8.96 6.77 -43.06
C VAL A 306 9.12 8.30 -43.06
N ASP A 307 10.10 8.78 -43.82
CA ASP A 307 10.26 10.20 -44.10
C ASP A 307 9.10 10.66 -45.01
N VAL A 308 8.05 11.19 -44.37
CA VAL A 308 6.87 11.78 -45.03
C VAL A 308 7.17 13.04 -45.84
N SER A 309 8.42 13.50 -45.87
CA SER A 309 8.87 14.69 -46.62
C SER A 309 9.28 14.37 -48.05
N ALA A 310 9.51 13.10 -48.39
CA ALA A 310 9.98 12.70 -49.71
C ALA A 310 8.80 12.32 -50.64
N PRO A 311 8.75 12.81 -51.90
CA PRO A 311 7.73 12.38 -52.85
C PRO A 311 7.91 10.89 -53.20
N PRO A 312 6.82 10.15 -53.46
CA PRO A 312 6.87 8.71 -53.67
C PRO A 312 7.67 8.37 -54.93
N THR A 313 8.79 7.67 -54.75
CA THR A 313 9.56 7.08 -55.84
C THR A 313 8.84 5.82 -56.32
N SER A 314 8.51 5.74 -57.60
CA SER A 314 7.93 4.55 -58.22
C SER A 314 8.97 3.43 -58.31
N GLU A 315 8.91 2.44 -57.42
CA GLU A 315 9.72 1.22 -57.57
C GLU A 315 9.12 0.31 -58.64
N SER A 316 9.93 -0.04 -59.63
CA SER A 316 9.61 -1.06 -60.63
C SER A 316 9.74 -2.45 -60.02
N THR A 317 8.65 -3.20 -59.96
CA THR A 317 8.64 -4.63 -59.69
C THR A 317 9.37 -5.39 -60.79
N ALA A 318 10.54 -5.96 -60.48
CA ALA A 318 11.17 -6.99 -61.29
C ALA A 318 10.86 -8.37 -60.68
N ASP A 319 9.94 -9.09 -61.32
CA ASP A 319 9.59 -10.47 -61.00
C ASP A 319 10.79 -11.42 -61.22
N SER A 320 11.15 -12.17 -60.18
CA SER A 320 12.08 -13.30 -60.25
C SER A 320 11.28 -14.60 -60.34
N ALA A 321 11.04 -15.07 -61.57
CA ALA A 321 10.45 -16.37 -61.85
C ALA A 321 11.43 -17.52 -61.52
N THR A 322 11.04 -18.45 -60.66
CA THR A 322 11.75 -19.73 -60.47
C THR A 322 10.89 -20.86 -61.01
N SER A 323 11.35 -21.50 -62.09
CA SER A 323 10.74 -22.70 -62.69
C SER A 323 11.31 -23.97 -62.04
N THR A 324 10.44 -24.84 -61.55
CA THR A 324 10.80 -26.18 -61.07
C THR A 324 10.40 -27.22 -62.12
N VAL A 325 11.38 -27.98 -62.61
CA VAL A 325 11.19 -29.07 -63.58
C VAL A 325 10.76 -30.34 -62.85
N VAL A 326 9.66 -30.95 -63.29
CA VAL A 326 9.18 -32.27 -62.85
C VAL A 326 9.72 -33.33 -63.81
N SER A 327 10.50 -34.29 -63.31
CA SER A 327 10.86 -35.52 -64.02
C SER A 327 9.88 -36.63 -63.65
N ARG A 328 9.32 -37.30 -64.67
CA ARG A 328 8.77 -38.66 -64.56
C ARG A 328 9.90 -39.68 -64.66
#